data_AF-A0A8J8Q2F9-F1
#
_entry.id   AF-A0A8J8Q2F9-F1
#
_cell.length_a   1.000
_cell.length_b   1.000
_cell.length_c   1.000
_cell.angle_alpha   90.00
_cell.angle_beta   90.00
_cell.angle_gamma   90.00
#
_symmetry.space_group_name_H-M   'P 1'
#
loop_
_entity.id
_entity.type
_entity.pdbx_description
1 polymer ?
#
loop_
_entity_poly.entity_id
_entity_poly.type
_entity_poly.pdbx_seq_one_letter_code
_entity_poly.pdbx_strand_id
1 'polypeptide(L)'
;MRGPWALSRTDLLLISGIPVLAIAAGVIFSLVADHGTLPLVGRGTSVLVGGVILVTLVPLLRASQHWGGEIGRNLQLIALGLLFFMAAIVPHIEWHIRGAPEPLGPPMLGLSSAWWGGFFHVFTIISWVIIIYGFYRFWRLARPRPRHDEQSRSK
;
A
#
# COMPACT_ATOMS: atom_id res chain seq x y z
N MET A 1 6.15 6.03 33.08
CA MET A 1 4.96 5.36 32.52
C MET A 1 4.88 5.70 31.05
N ARG A 2 4.97 4.70 30.15
CA ARG A 2 4.79 4.94 28.70
C ARG A 2 3.29 5.01 28.46
N GLY A 3 2.80 6.09 27.84
CA GLY A 3 1.37 6.26 27.56
C GLY A 3 0.84 5.13 26.65
N PRO A 4 -0.50 4.96 26.55
CA PRO A 4 -1.15 3.89 25.78
C PRO A 4 -0.88 3.89 24.26
N TRP A 5 0.01 4.78 23.80
CA TRP A 5 0.40 4.98 22.40
C TRP A 5 1.89 4.72 22.14
N ALA A 6 2.63 4.17 23.12
CA ALA A 6 4.04 3.88 22.93
C ALA A 6 4.21 2.64 22.05
N LEU A 7 4.87 2.82 20.89
CA LEU A 7 5.25 1.74 20.00
C LEU A 7 6.02 0.65 20.78
N SER A 8 5.61 -0.59 20.60
CA SER A 8 6.33 -1.74 21.16
C SER A 8 7.70 -1.90 20.46
N ARG A 9 8.61 -2.67 21.05
CA ARG A 9 9.88 -3.02 20.37
C ARG A 9 9.64 -3.71 19.04
N THR A 10 8.59 -4.53 18.95
CA THR A 10 8.16 -5.20 17.71
C THR A 10 7.68 -4.19 16.68
N ASP A 11 6.88 -3.19 17.06
CA ASP A 11 6.41 -2.14 16.14
C ASP A 11 7.58 -1.33 15.59
N LEU A 12 8.54 -0.98 16.45
CA LEU A 12 9.74 -0.27 16.03
C LEU A 12 10.59 -1.11 15.08
N LEU A 13 10.75 -2.41 15.34
CA LEU A 13 11.48 -3.33 14.45
C LEU A 13 10.79 -3.52 13.11
N LEU A 14 9.46 -3.55 13.07
CA LEU A 14 8.71 -3.64 11.81
C LEU A 14 8.79 -2.33 11.03
N ILE A 15 8.58 -1.18 11.68
CA ILE A 15 8.60 0.14 11.03
C ILE A 15 10.00 0.50 10.52
N SER A 16 11.07 0.10 11.23
CA SER A 16 12.45 0.41 10.82
C SER A 16 13.10 -0.69 9.97
N GLY A 17 12.80 -1.96 10.23
CA GLY A 17 13.39 -3.10 9.55
C GLY A 17 12.84 -3.30 8.13
N ILE A 18 11.55 -3.06 7.91
CA ILE A 18 10.94 -3.25 6.58
C ILE A 18 11.52 -2.27 5.54
N PRO A 19 11.67 -0.96 5.82
CA PRO A 19 12.34 -0.04 4.89
C PRO A 19 13.82 -0.40 4.65
N VAL A 20 14.55 -0.81 5.68
CA VAL A 20 15.96 -1.21 5.54
C VAL A 20 16.10 -2.46 4.67
N LEU A 21 15.26 -3.47 4.86
CA LEU A 21 15.22 -4.66 4.01
C LEU A 21 14.79 -4.32 2.58
N ALA A 22 13.86 -3.39 2.39
CA ALA A 22 13.46 -2.93 1.06
C ALA A 22 14.58 -2.20 0.33
N ILE A 23 15.33 -1.33 1.02
CA ILE A 23 16.51 -0.65 0.48
C ILE A 23 17.60 -1.66 0.14
N ALA A 24 17.90 -2.61 1.04
CA ALA A 24 18.89 -3.65 0.81
C ALA A 24 18.52 -4.53 -0.39
N ALA A 25 17.24 -4.91 -0.52
CA ALA A 25 16.73 -5.62 -1.68
C ALA A 25 16.87 -4.81 -2.97
N GLY A 26 16.57 -3.50 -2.93
CA GLY A 26 16.74 -2.58 -4.07
C GLY A 26 18.20 -2.43 -4.50
N VAL A 27 19.14 -2.40 -3.56
CA VAL A 27 20.58 -2.36 -3.84
C VAL A 27 21.07 -3.68 -4.45
N ILE A 28 20.69 -4.83 -3.87
CA ILE A 28 21.02 -6.14 -4.44
C ILE A 28 20.45 -6.26 -5.86
N PHE A 29 19.23 -5.77 -6.06
CA PHE A 29 18.56 -5.75 -7.36
C PHE A 29 19.30 -4.90 -8.38
N SER A 30 19.76 -3.68 -8.02
CA SER A 30 20.53 -2.84 -8.96
C SER A 30 21.86 -3.48 -9.34
N LEU A 31 22.51 -4.16 -8.40
CA LEU A 31 23.79 -4.84 -8.63
C LEU A 31 23.66 -6.09 -9.52
N VAL A 32 22.51 -6.79 -9.47
CA VAL A 32 22.26 -7.99 -10.28
C VAL A 32 21.68 -7.65 -11.66
N ALA A 33 20.92 -6.56 -11.79
CA ALA A 33 20.29 -6.13 -13.05
C ALA A 33 21.32 -5.78 -14.15
N ASP A 34 22.52 -5.31 -13.77
CA ASP A 34 23.61 -4.96 -14.69
C ASP A 34 24.24 -6.16 -15.43
N HIS A 35 23.82 -7.40 -15.14
CA HIS A 35 24.35 -8.62 -15.76
C HIS A 35 23.40 -9.30 -16.77
N GLY A 36 22.41 -8.59 -17.30
CA GLY A 36 21.56 -9.09 -18.40
C GLY A 36 20.42 -10.03 -17.96
N THR A 37 20.13 -10.14 -16.67
CA THR A 37 19.06 -10.97 -16.09
C THR A 37 17.70 -10.25 -15.96
N LEU A 38 17.51 -9.15 -16.70
CA LEU A 38 16.35 -8.24 -16.64
C LEU A 38 14.96 -8.93 -16.55
N PRO A 39 14.68 -10.04 -17.27
CA PRO A 39 13.36 -10.69 -17.19
C PRO A 39 13.12 -11.46 -15.87
N LEU A 40 14.15 -12.07 -15.30
CA LEU A 40 14.07 -12.82 -14.02
C LEU A 40 13.96 -11.86 -12.84
N VAL A 41 14.74 -10.80 -12.91
CA VAL A 41 14.83 -9.70 -11.95
C VAL A 41 13.46 -9.00 -11.85
N GLY A 42 12.86 -8.65 -12.99
CA GLY A 42 11.52 -8.07 -13.04
C GLY A 42 10.42 -8.95 -12.41
N ARG A 43 10.35 -10.23 -12.81
CA ARG A 43 9.35 -11.17 -12.25
C ARG A 43 9.53 -11.36 -10.75
N GLY A 44 10.78 -11.38 -10.26
CA GLY A 44 11.10 -11.41 -8.85
C GLY A 44 10.52 -10.22 -8.09
N THR A 45 10.60 -9.01 -8.65
CA THR A 45 10.01 -7.81 -8.06
C THR A 45 8.49 -7.87 -8.02
N SER A 46 7.83 -8.31 -9.10
CA SER A 46 6.37 -8.51 -9.14
C SER A 46 5.90 -9.46 -8.02
N VAL A 47 6.59 -10.59 -7.85
CA VAL A 47 6.30 -11.58 -6.81
C VAL A 47 6.55 -11.02 -5.41
N LEU A 48 7.66 -10.30 -5.21
CA LEU A 48 7.99 -9.69 -3.93
C LEU A 48 6.94 -8.64 -3.52
N VAL A 49 6.62 -7.69 -4.40
CA VAL A 49 5.62 -6.65 -4.13
C VAL A 49 4.25 -7.25 -3.86
N GLY A 50 3.81 -8.19 -4.72
CA GLY A 50 2.55 -8.92 -4.49
C GLY A 50 2.55 -9.69 -3.16
N GLY A 51 3.66 -10.34 -2.83
CA GLY A 51 3.85 -11.06 -1.57
C GLY A 51 3.75 -10.15 -0.34
N VAL A 52 4.42 -8.99 -0.35
CA VAL A 52 4.34 -8.01 0.76
C VAL A 52 2.90 -7.52 0.95
N ILE A 53 2.19 -7.22 -0.14
CA ILE A 53 0.80 -6.78 -0.05
C ILE A 53 -0.08 -7.89 0.53
N LEU A 54 0.06 -9.15 0.08
CA LEU A 54 -0.68 -10.29 0.63
C LEU A 54 -0.39 -10.53 2.11
N VAL A 55 0.89 -10.49 2.52
CA VAL A 55 1.31 -10.64 3.91
C VAL A 55 0.75 -9.52 4.80
N THR A 56 0.51 -8.32 4.23
CA THR A 56 -0.13 -7.20 4.93
C THR A 56 -1.66 -7.32 4.97
N LEU A 57 -2.29 -7.82 3.90
CA LEU A 57 -3.73 -7.98 3.77
C LEU A 57 -4.31 -8.98 4.77
N VAL A 58 -3.66 -10.15 4.94
CA VAL A 58 -4.14 -11.21 5.84
C VAL A 58 -4.35 -10.72 7.29
N PRO A 59 -3.37 -10.08 7.96
CA PRO A 59 -3.57 -9.58 9.31
C PRO A 59 -4.57 -8.43 9.37
N LEU A 60 -4.64 -7.55 8.36
CA LEU A 60 -5.66 -6.48 8.31
C LEU A 60 -7.08 -7.04 8.24
N LEU A 61 -7.32 -8.05 7.40
CA LEU A 61 -8.61 -8.70 7.27
C LEU A 61 -9.00 -9.45 8.55
N ARG A 62 -8.07 -10.20 9.16
CA ARG A 62 -8.31 -10.87 10.45
C ARG A 62 -8.59 -9.86 11.57
N ALA A 63 -7.80 -8.79 11.65
CA ALA A 63 -8.05 -7.72 12.61
C ALA A 63 -9.43 -7.10 12.39
N SER A 64 -9.86 -6.90 11.14
CA SER A 64 -11.19 -6.34 10.86
C SER A 64 -12.34 -7.22 11.37
N GLN A 65 -12.14 -8.54 11.44
CA GLN A 65 -13.13 -9.48 11.97
C GLN A 65 -13.19 -9.45 13.50
N HIS A 66 -12.07 -9.14 14.17
CA HIS A 66 -12.01 -9.02 15.62
C HIS A 66 -12.49 -7.67 16.14
N TRP A 67 -12.19 -6.60 15.40
CA TRP A 67 -12.53 -5.25 15.78
C TRP A 67 -13.79 -4.83 15.02
N GLY A 68 -14.98 -5.11 15.56
CA GLY A 68 -16.25 -4.71 14.94
C GLY A 68 -16.44 -3.18 14.83
N GLY A 69 -17.53 -2.76 14.21
CA GLY A 69 -17.93 -1.35 14.11
C GLY A 69 -17.00 -0.50 13.23
N GLU A 70 -16.76 0.74 13.65
CA GLU A 70 -16.03 1.72 12.84
C GLU A 70 -14.54 1.41 12.69
N ILE A 71 -13.91 0.71 13.65
CA ILE A 71 -12.50 0.28 13.56
C ILE A 71 -12.36 -0.78 12.46
N GLY A 72 -13.17 -1.84 12.50
CA GLY A 72 -13.16 -2.90 11.49
C GLY A 72 -13.46 -2.38 10.10
N ARG A 73 -14.44 -1.47 9.98
CA ARG A 73 -14.76 -0.80 8.72
C ARG A 73 -13.54 -0.05 8.14
N ASN A 74 -12.78 0.65 8.97
CA ASN A 74 -11.59 1.36 8.51
C ASN A 74 -10.46 0.39 8.10
N LEU A 75 -10.28 -0.72 8.82
CA LEU A 75 -9.34 -1.79 8.41
C LEU A 75 -9.74 -2.40 7.06
N GLN A 76 -11.03 -2.63 6.82
CA GLN A 76 -11.54 -3.10 5.53
C GLN A 76 -11.30 -2.10 4.40
N LEU A 77 -11.44 -0.79 4.67
CA LEU A 77 -11.11 0.24 3.68
C LEU A 77 -9.62 0.24 3.32
N ILE A 78 -8.73 0.14 4.31
CA ILE A 78 -7.29 0.04 4.06
C ILE A 78 -6.98 -1.23 3.26
N ALA A 79 -7.56 -2.37 3.64
CA ALA A 79 -7.39 -3.63 2.92
C ALA A 79 -7.91 -3.54 1.47
N LEU A 80 -9.06 -2.90 1.24
CA LEU A 80 -9.59 -2.68 -0.11
C LEU A 80 -8.65 -1.84 -0.96
N GLY A 81 -8.10 -0.76 -0.39
CA GLY A 81 -7.12 0.08 -1.07
C GLY A 81 -5.85 -0.69 -1.42
N LEU A 82 -5.35 -1.53 -0.50
CA LEU A 82 -4.20 -2.42 -0.78
C LEU A 82 -4.50 -3.47 -1.86
N LEU A 83 -5.72 -4.01 -1.90
CA LEU A 83 -6.14 -4.94 -2.95
C LEU A 83 -6.15 -4.25 -4.34
N PHE A 84 -6.68 -3.03 -4.41
CA PHE A 84 -6.68 -2.24 -5.64
C PHE A 84 -5.24 -1.87 -6.05
N PHE A 85 -4.40 -1.53 -5.08
CA PHE A 85 -2.99 -1.27 -5.33
C PHE A 85 -2.30 -2.51 -5.90
N MET A 86 -2.52 -3.70 -5.32
CA MET A 86 -1.98 -4.97 -5.84
C MET A 86 -2.44 -5.24 -7.27
N ALA A 87 -3.73 -5.04 -7.54
CA ALA A 87 -4.33 -5.25 -8.86
C ALA A 87 -3.81 -4.28 -9.93
N ALA A 88 -3.29 -3.11 -9.55
CA ALA A 88 -2.61 -2.20 -10.47
C ALA A 88 -1.10 -2.44 -10.55
N ILE A 89 -0.42 -2.52 -9.41
CA ILE A 89 1.04 -2.45 -9.36
C ILE A 89 1.70 -3.70 -9.93
N VAL A 90 1.14 -4.89 -9.68
CA VAL A 90 1.70 -6.15 -10.19
C VAL A 90 1.66 -6.18 -11.73
N PRO A 91 0.50 -5.96 -12.40
CA PRO A 91 0.48 -5.89 -13.86
C PRO A 91 1.23 -4.67 -14.42
N HIS A 92 1.31 -3.56 -13.67
CA HIS A 92 2.10 -2.38 -14.08
C HIS A 92 3.60 -2.68 -14.14
N ILE A 93 4.14 -3.38 -13.12
CA ILE A 93 5.54 -3.82 -13.10
C ILE A 93 5.80 -4.79 -14.27
N GLU A 94 4.94 -5.79 -14.46
CA GLU A 94 5.03 -6.72 -15.60
C GLU A 94 4.99 -6.00 -16.96
N TRP A 95 4.14 -4.98 -17.10
CA TRP A 95 4.07 -4.16 -18.29
C TRP A 95 5.38 -3.41 -18.57
N HIS A 96 6.06 -2.89 -17.55
CA HIS A 96 7.39 -2.30 -17.70
C HIS A 96 8.47 -3.33 -18.07
N ILE A 97 8.45 -4.52 -17.47
CA ILE A 97 9.47 -5.57 -17.66
C ILE A 97 9.41 -6.19 -19.05
N ARG A 98 8.22 -6.31 -19.64
CA ARG A 98 8.03 -6.86 -20.99
C ARG A 98 8.59 -5.97 -22.09
N GLY A 99 9.32 -4.92 -21.73
CA GLY A 99 9.84 -3.91 -22.62
C GLY A 99 8.68 -3.10 -23.12
N ALA A 100 8.26 -2.08 -22.38
CA ALA A 100 7.43 -1.04 -22.97
C ALA A 100 8.30 -0.32 -24.03
N PRO A 101 8.19 -0.59 -25.36
CA PRO A 101 9.11 -0.06 -26.35
C PRO A 101 8.73 1.38 -26.58
N GLU A 102 9.74 2.23 -26.67
CA GLU A 102 9.53 3.59 -27.10
C GLU A 102 8.89 3.65 -28.52
N PRO A 103 8.02 4.65 -28.76
CA PRO A 103 7.71 5.68 -27.78
C PRO A 103 6.75 5.20 -26.69
N LEU A 104 6.08 4.05 -26.88
CA LEU A 104 4.96 3.58 -26.08
C LEU A 104 4.63 2.07 -26.32
N GLY A 105 5.15 1.08 -25.56
CA GLY A 105 4.63 -0.32 -25.32
C GLY A 105 4.03 -1.16 -26.49
N PRO A 106 4.21 -2.50 -26.68
CA PRO A 106 3.28 -3.20 -27.55
C PRO A 106 1.86 -3.01 -26.97
N PRO A 107 0.85 -2.64 -27.79
CA PRO A 107 -0.47 -2.36 -27.29
C PRO A 107 -1.02 -3.60 -26.59
N MET A 108 -1.20 -3.52 -25.26
CA MET A 108 -1.95 -4.54 -24.55
C MET A 108 -3.42 -4.34 -24.91
N LEU A 109 -4.07 -5.40 -25.40
CA LEU A 109 -5.49 -5.38 -25.78
C LEU A 109 -5.86 -4.28 -26.79
N GLY A 110 -4.91 -3.88 -27.66
CA GLY A 110 -5.15 -2.87 -28.70
C GLY A 110 -5.12 -1.40 -28.23
N LEU A 111 -4.76 -1.13 -26.97
CA LEU A 111 -4.67 0.23 -26.42
C LEU A 111 -3.23 0.74 -26.37
N SER A 112 -3.06 2.05 -26.54
CA SER A 112 -1.75 2.70 -26.51
C SER A 112 -1.10 2.61 -25.14
N SER A 113 0.21 2.73 -25.10
CA SER A 113 0.95 2.58 -23.84
C SER A 113 0.86 3.82 -22.96
N ALA A 114 0.54 4.98 -23.56
CA ALA A 114 0.14 6.17 -22.81
C ALA A 114 -1.19 5.93 -22.07
N TRP A 115 -2.13 5.22 -22.71
CA TRP A 115 -3.37 4.83 -22.05
C TRP A 115 -3.10 3.89 -20.87
N TRP A 116 -2.27 2.85 -21.06
CA TRP A 116 -1.91 1.91 -19.98
C TRP A 116 -1.14 2.57 -18.84
N GLY A 117 -0.18 3.44 -19.17
CA GLY A 117 0.52 4.26 -18.19
C GLY A 117 -0.46 5.11 -17.39
N GLY A 118 -1.36 5.84 -18.06
CA GLY A 118 -2.41 6.62 -17.41
C GLY A 118 -3.32 5.77 -16.53
N PHE A 119 -3.80 4.63 -17.03
CA PHE A 119 -4.64 3.69 -16.30
C PHE A 119 -3.96 3.22 -15.00
N PHE A 120 -2.73 2.71 -15.06
CA PHE A 120 -2.02 2.22 -13.89
C PHE A 120 -1.74 3.31 -12.85
N HIS A 121 -1.34 4.51 -13.29
CA HIS A 121 -1.07 5.63 -12.38
C HIS A 121 -2.34 6.16 -11.74
N VAL A 122 -3.42 6.35 -12.50
CA VAL A 122 -4.73 6.77 -11.96
C VAL A 122 -5.27 5.73 -10.97
N PHE A 123 -5.20 4.45 -11.32
CA PHE A 123 -5.66 3.39 -10.43
C PHE A 123 -4.82 3.31 -9.15
N THR A 124 -3.51 3.52 -9.25
CA THR A 124 -2.60 3.66 -8.10
C THR A 124 -2.99 4.85 -7.23
N ILE A 125 -3.29 6.01 -7.80
CA ILE A 125 -3.75 7.19 -7.05
C ILE A 125 -5.06 6.89 -6.30
N ILE A 126 -6.04 6.28 -6.97
CA ILE A 126 -7.31 5.88 -6.35
C ILE A 126 -7.06 4.94 -5.17
N SER A 127 -6.16 3.97 -5.33
CA SER A 127 -5.80 3.04 -4.25
C SER A 127 -5.23 3.77 -3.02
N TRP A 128 -4.33 4.75 -3.23
CA TRP A 128 -3.78 5.58 -2.17
C TRP A 128 -4.83 6.45 -1.49
N VAL A 129 -5.75 7.05 -2.26
CA VAL A 129 -6.86 7.84 -1.71
C VAL A 129 -7.71 6.98 -0.77
N ILE A 130 -8.02 5.74 -1.13
CA ILE A 130 -8.80 4.82 -0.28
C ILE A 130 -8.02 4.48 1.01
N ILE A 131 -6.73 4.15 0.90
CA ILE A 131 -5.86 3.86 2.07
C ILE A 131 -5.79 5.06 3.01
N ILE A 132 -5.49 6.24 2.49
CA ILE A 132 -5.39 7.49 3.25
C ILE A 132 -6.74 7.82 3.90
N TYR A 133 -7.85 7.63 3.19
CA TYR A 133 -9.18 7.83 3.75
C TYR A 133 -9.46 6.89 4.94
N GLY A 134 -9.06 5.62 4.84
CA GLY A 134 -9.14 4.67 5.96
C GLY A 134 -8.36 5.13 7.19
N PHE A 135 -7.12 5.62 7.00
CA PHE A 135 -6.31 6.19 8.08
C PHE A 135 -6.88 7.51 8.64
N TYR A 136 -7.41 8.38 7.78
CA TYR A 136 -8.08 9.60 8.21
C TYR A 136 -9.28 9.30 9.12
N ARG A 137 -10.05 8.26 8.81
CA ARG A 137 -11.17 7.81 9.64
C ARG A 137 -10.70 7.33 11.02
N PHE A 138 -9.56 6.64 11.10
CA PHE A 138 -8.94 6.29 12.37
C PHE A 138 -8.57 7.51 13.19
N TRP A 139 -7.87 8.46 12.58
CA TRP A 139 -7.49 9.70 13.23
C TRP A 139 -8.71 10.48 13.74
N ARG A 140 -9.81 10.49 12.97
CA ARG A 140 -11.05 11.15 13.38
C ARG A 140 -11.72 10.46 14.57
N LEU A 141 -11.66 9.13 14.66
CA LEU A 141 -12.17 8.39 15.82
C LEU A 141 -11.35 8.62 17.08
N ALA A 142 -10.04 8.84 16.93
CA ALA A 142 -9.13 9.08 18.05
C ALA A 142 -9.24 10.50 18.64
N ARG A 143 -9.92 11.43 17.96
CA ARG A 143 -10.08 12.80 18.46
C ARG A 143 -11.12 12.86 19.59
N PRO A 144 -10.82 13.53 20.72
CA PRO A 144 -11.80 13.79 21.76
C PRO A 144 -13.00 14.54 21.17
N ARG A 145 -14.22 14.04 21.41
CA ARG A 145 -15.42 14.82 21.09
C ARG A 145 -15.52 15.97 22.09
N PRO A 146 -15.80 17.20 21.66
CA PRO A 146 -16.11 18.28 22.59
C PRO A 146 -17.30 17.84 23.45
N ARG A 147 -17.17 17.94 24.78
CA ARG A 147 -18.27 17.63 25.71
C ARG A 147 -19.36 18.67 25.46
N HIS A 148 -20.51 18.23 24.94
CA HIS A 148 -21.67 19.10 24.75
C HIS A 148 -22.17 19.70 26.08
N ASP A 149 -21.74 19.15 27.21
CA ASP A 149 -22.14 19.49 28.57
C ASP A 149 -21.54 20.84 29.07
N GLU A 150 -20.49 21.35 28.41
CA GLU A 150 -19.88 22.64 28.78
C GLU A 150 -20.57 23.85 28.11
N GLN A 151 -21.28 23.65 26.99
CA GLN A 151 -22.00 24.73 26.30
C GLN A 151 -23.36 25.07 26.92
N SER A 152 -23.92 24.18 27.76
CA SER A 152 -25.22 24.42 28.42
C SER A 152 -25.09 25.08 29.80
N ARG A 153 -23.88 25.25 30.33
CA ARG A 153 -23.64 25.84 31.66
C ARG A 153 -23.26 27.34 31.64
N SER A 154 -23.17 27.95 30.46
CA SER A 154 -22.83 29.38 30.31
C SER A 154 -24.03 30.26 29.93
N LYS A 155 -25.25 29.80 30.17
CA LYS A 155 -26.46 30.62 30.09
C LYS A 155 -27.06 30.73 31.49
#